data_AF-A0A1W9G9B9-F1
#
_entry.id   AF-A0A1W9G9B9-F1
#
_cell.length_a   1.000
_cell.length_b   1.000
_cell.length_c   1.000
_cell.angle_alpha   90.00
_cell.angle_beta   90.00
_cell.angle_gamma   90.00
#
_symmetry.space_group_name_H-M   'P 1'
#
loop_
_entity.id
_entity.type
_entity.pdbx_description
1 polymer ?
#
loop_
_entity_poly.entity_id
_entity_poly.type
_entity_poly.pdbx_seq_one_letter_code
_entity_poly.pdbx_strand_id
1 'polypeptide(L)' 'MTIPKAIRDRLGVKEGEKVLFVMRGEEVVLKVVKGTILDLRGSVRPSAHPEDFEKIRQSVKQVVAKKVVGHG' A
#
# COMPACT_ATOMS: atom_id res chain seq x y z
N MET A 1 -2.72 -11.14 -17.77
CA MET A 1 -2.50 -10.10 -18.81
C MET A 1 -1.10 -10.25 -19.36
N THR A 2 -0.87 -9.86 -20.61
CA THR A 2 0.46 -9.95 -21.22
C THR A 2 1.07 -8.57 -21.31
N ILE A 3 2.24 -8.39 -20.68
CA ILE A 3 3.06 -7.19 -20.86
C ILE A 3 4.08 -7.50 -21.97
N PRO A 4 4.09 -6.75 -23.09
CA PRO A 4 5.07 -6.90 -24.16
C PRO A 4 6.51 -6.85 -23.63
N LYS A 5 7.40 -7.64 -24.24
CA LYS A 5 8.79 -7.81 -23.79
C LYS A 5 9.51 -6.48 -23.57
N ALA A 6 9.44 -5.57 -24.54
CA ALA A 6 10.08 -4.26 -24.45
C ALA A 6 9.60 -3.42 -23.26
N ILE A 7 8.33 -3.53 -22.87
CA ILE A 7 7.77 -2.82 -21.71
C ILE A 7 8.21 -3.51 -20.41
N ARG A 8 8.19 -4.85 -20.38
CA ARG A 8 8.62 -5.64 -19.23
C ARG A 8 10.09 -5.38 -18.88
N ASP A 9 10.96 -5.36 -19.88
CA ASP A 9 12.41 -5.13 -19.73
C ASP A 9 12.67 -3.71 -19.20
N ARG A 10 11.96 -2.69 -19.71
CA ARG A 10 12.06 -1.31 -19.23
C ARG A 10 11.57 -1.12 -17.78
N LEU A 11 10.51 -1.83 -17.40
CA LEU A 11 9.97 -1.78 -16.04
C LEU A 11 10.78 -2.63 -15.05
N GLY A 12 11.60 -3.56 -15.56
CA GLY A 12 12.35 -4.53 -14.76
C GLY A 12 11.43 -5.44 -13.94
N VAL A 13 10.26 -5.80 -14.51
CA VAL A 13 9.28 -6.69 -13.87
C VAL A 13 9.67 -8.15 -14.08
N LYS A 14 9.70 -8.91 -12.99
CA LYS A 14 9.85 -10.37 -13.01
C LYS A 14 8.50 -11.06 -12.86
N GLU A 15 8.46 -12.31 -13.28
CA GLU A 15 7.28 -13.15 -13.06
C GLU A 15 7.00 -13.30 -11.55
N GLY A 16 5.73 -13.19 -11.16
CA GLY A 16 5.30 -13.20 -9.76
C GLY A 16 5.34 -11.85 -9.03
N GLU A 17 5.92 -10.80 -9.63
CA GLU A 17 5.91 -9.46 -9.03
C GLU A 17 4.55 -8.78 -9.14
N LYS A 18 4.22 -7.98 -8.12
CA LYS A 18 2.95 -7.23 -8.06
C LYS A 18 3.07 -5.92 -8.83
N VAL A 19 2.01 -5.57 -9.55
CA VAL A 19 1.87 -4.30 -10.25
C VAL A 19 0.60 -3.59 -9.79
N LEU A 20 0.69 -2.26 -9.68
CA LEU A 20 -0.41 -1.36 -9.36
C LEU A 20 -0.87 -0.67 -10.63
N PHE A 21 -2.17 -0.73 -10.91
CA PHE A 21 -2.80 0.02 -12.00
C PHE A 21 -3.51 1.24 -11.43
N VAL A 22 -3.19 2.41 -11.97
CA VAL A 22 -3.81 3.68 -11.57
C VAL A 22 -4.44 4.31 -12.81
N MET A 23 -5.76 4.52 -12.76
CA MET A 23 -6.47 5.27 -13.78
C MET A 23 -6.11 6.76 -13.68
N ARG A 24 -5.73 7.37 -14.80
CA ARG A 24 -5.57 8.82 -14.97
C ARG A 24 -6.38 9.27 -16.16
N GLY A 25 -7.65 9.57 -15.93
CA GLY A 25 -8.61 9.83 -17.00
C GLY A 25 -8.75 8.59 -17.87
N GLU A 26 -8.38 8.71 -19.15
CA GLU A 26 -8.41 7.62 -20.13
C GLU A 26 -7.11 6.78 -20.16
N GLU A 27 -6.10 7.17 -19.39
CA GLU A 27 -4.83 6.46 -19.32
C GLU A 27 -4.75 5.49 -18.15
N VAL A 28 -4.05 4.37 -18.34
CA VAL A 28 -3.70 3.44 -17.27
C VAL A 28 -2.20 3.54 -16.98
N VAL A 29 -1.85 4.04 -15.79
CA VAL A 29 -0.47 4.06 -15.31
C VAL A 29 -0.17 2.76 -14.57
N LEU A 30 0.76 1.98 -15.10
CA LEU A 30 1.28 0.76 -14.46
C LEU A 30 2.51 1.09 -13.61
N LYS A 31 2.48 0.75 -12.32
CA LYS A 31 3.61 0.88 -11.40
C LYS A 31 4.01 -0.48 -10.85
N VAL A 32 5.30 -0.78 -10.87
CA VAL A 32 5.84 -1.99 -10.24
C VAL A 32 5.90 -1.77 -8.73
N VAL A 33 5.35 -2.71 -7.96
CA VAL A 33 5.44 -2.67 -6.50
C VAL A 33 6.63 -3.53 -6.09
N LYS A 34 7.71 -2.87 -5.66
CA LYS A 34 8.93 -3.53 -5.19
C LYS A 34 9.04 -3.44 -3.67
N GLY A 35 9.74 -4.41 -3.10
CA GLY A 35 9.96 -4.50 -1.66
C GLY A 35 8.77 -5.08 -0.89
N THR A 36 8.89 -5.02 0.43
CA THR A 36 7.99 -5.54 1.44
C THR A 36 7.44 -4.40 2.28
N ILE A 37 6.41 -4.67 3.08
CA ILE A 37 5.89 -3.68 4.03
C ILE A 37 6.95 -3.22 5.05
N LEU A 38 7.96 -4.06 5.32
CA LEU A 38 9.06 -3.74 6.24
C LEU A 38 10.02 -2.70 5.65
N ASP A 39 10.20 -2.69 4.33
CA ASP A 39 11.02 -1.69 3.63
C ASP A 39 10.39 -0.28 3.71
N LEU A 40 9.12 -0.19 4.08
CA LEU A 40 8.40 1.06 4.30
C LEU A 40 8.49 1.57 5.75
N ARG A 41 9.27 0.92 6.63
CA ARG A 41 9.44 1.37 8.02
C ARG A 41 9.94 2.82 8.05
N GLY A 42 9.23 3.68 8.78
CA GLY A 42 9.57 5.10 8.91
C GLY A 42 9.17 5.98 7.71
N SER A 43 8.50 5.43 6.70
CA SER A 43 7.98 6.21 5.57
C SER A 43 6.80 7.13 5.95
N VAL A 44 6.12 6.84 7.06
CA VAL A 44 5.02 7.64 7.59
C VAL A 44 5.56 8.57 8.68
N ARG A 45 5.34 9.87 8.51
CA ARG A 45 5.68 10.87 9.52
C ARG A 45 4.67 10.81 10.66
N PRO A 46 5.12 10.76 11.94
CA PRO A 46 4.20 10.80 13.07
C PRO A 46 3.53 12.17 13.16
N SER A 47 2.26 12.18 13.58
CA SER A 47 1.50 13.41 13.77
C SER A 47 1.96 14.20 15.02
N ALA A 48 2.55 13.52 16.00
CA ALA A 48 3.14 14.09 17.21
C ALA A 48 4.29 13.21 17.68
N HIS A 49 5.33 13.80 18.29
CA HIS A 49 6.48 13.08 18.83
C HIS A 49 6.92 13.66 20.19
N PRO A 50 7.17 12.84 21.24
CA PRO A 50 7.01 11.39 21.24
C PRO A 50 5.55 10.95 21.11
N GLU A 51 5.34 9.78 20.51
CA GLU A 51 4.02 9.22 20.30
C GLU A 51 3.40 8.70 21.61
N ASP A 52 2.11 8.98 21.84
CA ASP A 52 1.32 8.32 22.88
C ASP A 52 0.70 7.03 22.34
N PHE A 53 1.44 5.94 22.48
CA PHE A 53 1.02 4.63 21.97
C PHE A 53 -0.23 4.07 22.67
N GLU A 54 -0.51 4.43 23.91
CA GLU A 54 -1.71 3.96 24.62
C GLU A 54 -2.95 4.62 24.05
N LYS A 55 -2.94 5.94 23.89
CA LYS A 55 -4.05 6.67 23.27
C LYS A 55 -4.30 6.19 21.83
N ILE A 56 -3.24 5.99 21.05
CA ILE A 56 -3.33 5.46 19.69
C ILE A 56 -3.97 4.07 19.70
N ARG A 57 -3.50 3.17 20.57
CA ARG A 57 -4.03 1.80 20.69
C ARG A 57 -5.52 1.79 21.01
N GLN A 58 -5.98 2.62 21.94
CA GLN A 58 -7.41 2.69 22.29
C GLN A 58 -8.26 3.17 21.12
N SER A 59 -7.82 4.22 20.41
CA SER A 59 -8.50 4.73 19.22
C SER A 59 -8.63 3.66 18.13
N VAL A 60 -7.54 2.96 17.82
CA VAL A 60 -7.54 1.89 16.80
C VAL A 60 -8.50 0.76 17.16
N LYS A 61 -8.52 0.31 18.42
CA LYS A 61 -9.45 -0.74 18.88
C LYS A 61 -10.91 -0.36 18.65
N GLN A 62 -11.29 0.88 18.95
CA GLN A 62 -12.66 1.35 18.74
C GLN A 62 -13.05 1.35 17.25
N VAL A 63 -12.16 1.82 16.37
CA VAL A 63 -12.39 1.82 14.92
C VAL A 63 -12.54 0.39 14.38
N VAL A 64 -11.66 -0.52 14.81
CA VAL A 64 -11.73 -1.93 14.40
C VAL A 64 -13.02 -2.59 14.89
N ALA A 65 -13.40 -2.38 16.16
CA ALA A 65 -14.63 -2.94 16.72
C ALA A 65 -15.87 -2.50 15.92
N LYS A 66 -15.99 -1.21 15.59
CA LYS A 66 -17.08 -0.69 14.75
C LYS A 66 -17.09 -1.34 13.36
N LYS A 67 -15.91 -1.51 12.75
CA LYS A 67 -15.79 -2.13 11.43
C LYS A 67 -16.29 -3.59 11.42
N VAL A 68 -15.95 -4.36 12.46
CA VAL A 68 -16.36 -5.78 12.58
C VAL A 68 -17.86 -5.90 12.79
N VAL A 69 -18.45 -5.08 13.67
CA VAL A 69 -19.90 -5.11 13.94
C VAL A 69 -20.71 -4.69 12.70
N GLY A 70 -20.22 -3.75 11.90
CA GLY A 70 -20.90 -3.32 10.67
C GLY A 70 -20.76 -4.25 9.46
N HIS A 71 -19.98 -5.33 9.56
CA HIS A 71 -19.85 -6.38 8.52
C HIS A 71 -20.46 -7.73 8.97
N GLY A 72 -21.25 -7.72 10.05
CA GLY A 72 -22.00 -8.87 10.56
C GLY A 72 -23.48 -8.81 10.20
#